data_AF-A0A139CX64-F1
#
_entry.id   AF-A0A139CX64-F1
#
_cell.length_a   1.000
_cell.length_b   1.000
_cell.length_c   1.000
_cell.angle_alpha   90.00
_cell.angle_beta   90.00
_cell.angle_gamma   90.00
#
_symmetry.space_group_name_H-M   'P 1'
#
loop_
_entity.id
_entity.type
_entity.pdbx_description
1 polymer ?
#
loop_
_entity_poly.entity_id
_entity_poly.type
_entity_poly.pdbx_seq_one_letter_code
_entity_poly.pdbx_strand_id
1 'polypeptide(L)'
;MLDEVRSYLRITWNDEDAVLQSMIARGKSTINNLVGANLDYTRGGLAKTLLLNYCRYDYNNAIEYFEENFQSEILRLQLKVGTDLLAALSDLSVEGVTLSPEFNSLVTEYTASTTDDSNVISVTPISDSATVEIDVDGIVIDNGSAVTWATGDNTVKITVTDGNETKIYTVTVTKS
;
A
#
# COMPACT_ATOMS: atom_id res chain seq x y z
N MET A 1 -0.31 1.88 -15.61
CA MET A 1 0.32 3.20 -15.38
C MET A 1 0.90 3.83 -16.63
N LEU A 2 1.88 3.23 -17.33
CA LEU A 2 2.43 3.82 -18.56
C LEU A 2 1.36 4.12 -19.61
N ASP A 3 0.47 3.17 -19.89
CA ASP A 3 -0.64 3.34 -20.83
C ASP A 3 -1.62 4.44 -20.41
N GLU A 4 -1.85 4.58 -19.10
CA GLU A 4 -2.73 5.62 -18.55
C GLU A 4 -2.12 7.01 -18.74
N VAL A 5 -0.81 7.16 -18.53
CA VAL A 5 -0.09 8.41 -18.81
C VAL A 5 -0.08 8.71 -20.29
N ARG A 6 0.21 7.74 -21.17
CA ARG A 6 0.12 7.94 -22.63
C ARG A 6 -1.26 8.42 -23.05
N SER A 7 -2.30 7.74 -22.57
CA SER A 7 -3.69 8.14 -22.84
C SER A 7 -3.99 9.55 -22.33
N TYR A 8 -3.56 9.88 -21.11
CA TYR A 8 -3.75 11.21 -20.51
C TYR A 8 -3.04 12.33 -21.28
N LEU A 9 -1.84 12.05 -21.80
CA LEU A 9 -1.05 12.97 -22.61
C LEU A 9 -1.41 12.94 -24.11
N ARG A 10 -2.33 12.05 -24.52
CA ARG A 10 -2.73 11.81 -25.92
C ARG A 10 -1.57 11.37 -26.82
N ILE A 11 -0.61 10.63 -26.28
CA ILE A 11 0.50 10.03 -27.01
C ILE A 11 0.05 8.67 -27.54
N THR A 12 0.15 8.48 -28.86
CA THR A 12 -0.30 7.24 -29.54
C THR A 12 0.85 6.34 -30.00
N TRP A 13 2.10 6.75 -29.79
CA TRP A 13 3.32 6.00 -30.11
C TRP A 13 4.03 5.53 -28.83
N ASN A 14 5.16 4.85 -28.99
CA ASN A 14 5.95 4.25 -27.90
C ASN A 14 7.42 4.73 -27.85
N ASP A 15 7.85 5.58 -28.79
CA ASP A 15 9.23 6.10 -28.83
C ASP A 15 9.63 6.87 -27.55
N GLU A 16 8.65 7.38 -26.80
CA GLU A 16 8.85 8.14 -25.57
C GLU A 16 8.67 7.31 -24.29
N ASP A 17 8.42 5.99 -24.40
CA ASP A 17 8.06 5.16 -23.24
C ASP A 17 9.10 5.23 -22.12
N ALA A 18 10.40 5.24 -22.45
CA ALA A 18 11.48 5.36 -21.47
C ALA A 18 11.45 6.71 -20.72
N VAL A 19 11.11 7.79 -21.43
CA VAL A 19 10.97 9.13 -20.85
C VAL A 19 9.74 9.18 -19.95
N LEU A 20 8.60 8.68 -20.42
CA LEU A 20 7.36 8.62 -19.65
C LEU A 20 7.50 7.75 -18.40
N GLN A 21 8.19 6.62 -18.47
CA GLN A 21 8.50 5.80 -17.29
C GLN A 21 9.35 6.55 -16.27
N SER A 22 10.35 7.32 -16.73
CA SER A 22 11.17 8.15 -15.86
C SER A 22 10.36 9.25 -15.17
N MET A 23 9.44 9.89 -15.90
CA MET A 23 8.51 10.89 -15.35
C MET A 23 7.56 10.29 -14.32
N ILE A 24 7.01 9.10 -14.60
CA ILE A 24 6.16 8.35 -13.66
C ILE A 24 6.92 8.03 -12.38
N ALA A 25 8.16 7.53 -12.50
CA ALA A 25 8.98 7.19 -11.33
C ALA A 25 9.27 8.43 -10.46
N ARG A 26 9.65 9.56 -11.09
CA ARG A 26 9.84 10.84 -10.39
C ARG A 26 8.54 11.31 -9.73
N GLY A 27 7.43 11.34 -10.46
CA GLY A 27 6.15 11.77 -9.93
C GLY A 27 5.68 10.95 -8.74
N LYS A 28 5.82 9.62 -8.80
CA LYS A 28 5.53 8.74 -7.65
C LYS A 28 6.41 9.08 -6.45
N SER A 29 7.72 9.27 -6.65
CA SER A 29 8.63 9.63 -5.58
C SER A 29 8.28 11.00 -4.97
N THR A 30 8.03 12.01 -5.80
CA THR A 30 7.67 13.36 -5.35
C THR A 30 6.36 13.33 -4.54
N ILE A 31 5.31 12.71 -5.08
CA ILE A 31 4.01 12.67 -4.40
C ILE A 31 4.07 11.82 -3.13
N ASN A 32 4.78 10.69 -3.14
CA ASN A 32 4.99 9.89 -1.92
C ASN A 32 5.72 10.70 -0.84
N ASN A 33 6.74 11.50 -1.22
CA ASN A 33 7.48 12.36 -0.28
C ASN A 33 6.60 13.48 0.28
N LEU A 34 5.80 14.13 -0.57
CA LEU A 34 4.86 15.16 -0.13
C LEU A 34 3.83 14.58 0.83
N VAL A 35 3.33 13.37 0.57
CA VAL A 35 2.28 12.75 1.38
C VAL A 35 2.83 12.04 2.62
N GLY A 36 4.10 11.62 2.61
CA GLY A 36 4.73 10.88 3.69
C GLY A 36 4.37 9.40 3.72
N ALA A 37 3.95 8.81 2.59
CA ALA A 37 3.58 7.39 2.50
C ALA A 37 3.83 6.82 1.10
N ASN A 38 3.95 5.49 1.01
CA ASN A 38 4.02 4.81 -0.28
C ASN A 38 2.61 4.52 -0.80
N LEU A 39 2.19 5.25 -1.83
CA LEU A 39 0.81 5.25 -2.31
C LEU A 39 0.54 4.21 -3.41
N ASP A 40 -0.70 3.72 -3.45
CA ASP A 40 -1.20 2.95 -4.59
C ASP A 40 -1.67 3.89 -5.71
N TYR A 41 -0.95 3.84 -6.84
CA TYR A 41 -1.29 4.58 -8.05
C TYR A 41 -2.09 3.74 -9.04
N THR A 42 -2.28 2.44 -8.82
CA THR A 42 -2.95 1.54 -9.77
C THR A 42 -4.47 1.65 -9.70
N ARG A 43 -5.02 1.99 -8.54
CA ARG A 43 -6.45 2.25 -8.34
C ARG A 43 -6.80 3.70 -8.71
N GLY A 44 -8.03 3.91 -9.18
CA GLY A 44 -8.54 5.27 -9.38
C GLY A 44 -8.56 6.05 -8.06
N GLY A 45 -8.40 7.36 -8.10
CA GLY A 45 -8.40 8.21 -6.91
C GLY A 45 -7.36 9.31 -6.97
N LEU A 46 -7.24 10.04 -5.86
CA LEU A 46 -6.48 11.28 -5.81
C LEU A 46 -4.98 11.08 -6.06
N ALA A 47 -4.38 10.00 -5.56
CA ALA A 47 -2.96 9.68 -5.81
C ALA A 47 -2.67 9.49 -7.30
N LYS A 48 -3.50 8.68 -8.00
CA LYS A 48 -3.40 8.50 -9.45
C LYS A 48 -3.64 9.82 -10.19
N THR A 49 -4.67 10.57 -9.83
CA THR A 49 -4.97 11.87 -10.46
C THR A 49 -3.82 12.85 -10.33
N LEU A 50 -3.19 12.94 -9.15
CA LEU A 50 -2.02 13.77 -8.93
C LEU A 50 -0.83 13.30 -9.78
N LEU A 51 -0.59 11.98 -9.87
CA LEU A 51 0.49 11.44 -10.70
C LEU A 51 0.30 11.74 -12.20
N LEU A 52 -0.93 11.61 -12.71
CA LEU A 52 -1.26 11.95 -14.10
C LEU A 52 -1.03 13.46 -14.36
N ASN A 53 -1.42 14.32 -13.43
CA ASN A 53 -1.18 15.76 -13.53
C ASN A 53 0.31 16.11 -13.40
N TYR A 54 1.05 15.46 -12.50
CA TYR A 54 2.50 15.61 -12.40
C TYR A 54 3.16 15.30 -13.74
N CYS A 55 2.82 14.16 -14.34
CA CYS A 55 3.34 13.76 -15.65
C CYS A 55 2.98 14.79 -16.73
N ARG A 56 1.77 15.35 -16.72
CA ARG A 56 1.38 16.44 -17.63
C ARG A 56 2.22 17.69 -17.46
N TYR A 57 2.49 18.10 -16.22
CA TYR A 57 3.29 19.29 -15.96
C TYR A 57 4.75 19.08 -16.37
N ASP A 58 5.33 17.93 -16.04
CA ASP A 58 6.69 17.55 -16.44
C ASP A 58 6.80 17.50 -17.98
N TYR A 59 5.82 16.90 -18.67
CA TYR A 59 5.79 16.81 -20.13
C TYR A 59 5.79 18.18 -20.81
N ASN A 60 5.10 19.15 -20.22
CA ASN A 60 4.94 20.49 -20.78
C ASN A 60 5.97 21.50 -20.24
N ASN A 61 7.06 21.03 -19.61
CA ASN A 61 8.10 21.87 -19.01
C ASN A 61 7.53 22.94 -18.05
N ALA A 62 6.57 22.52 -17.22
CA ALA A 62 5.84 23.40 -16.31
C ALA A 62 5.88 22.87 -14.87
N ILE A 63 6.80 21.97 -14.54
CA ILE A 63 6.80 21.22 -13.28
C ILE A 63 6.86 22.10 -12.03
N GLU A 64 7.47 23.28 -12.14
CA GLU A 64 7.57 24.29 -11.08
C GLU A 64 6.20 24.79 -10.59
N TYR A 65 5.15 24.68 -11.41
CA TYR A 65 3.79 25.10 -11.06
C TYR A 65 2.93 23.95 -10.51
N PHE A 66 3.42 22.71 -10.44
CA PHE A 66 2.61 21.56 -10.06
C PHE A 66 2.13 21.67 -8.61
N GLU A 67 3.05 21.84 -7.66
CA GLU A 67 2.70 21.84 -6.24
C GLU A 67 1.79 23.02 -5.86
N GLU A 68 2.02 24.20 -6.43
CA GLU A 68 1.15 25.37 -6.21
C GLU A 68 -0.27 25.12 -6.74
N ASN A 69 -0.40 24.60 -7.97
CA ASN A 69 -1.71 24.39 -8.58
C ASN A 69 -2.51 23.24 -7.96
N PHE A 70 -1.85 22.24 -7.37
CA PHE A 70 -2.48 21.07 -6.75
C PHE A 70 -2.35 21.04 -5.22
N GLN A 71 -2.04 22.18 -4.60
CA GLN A 71 -1.81 22.26 -3.16
C GLN A 71 -3.00 21.71 -2.35
N SER A 72 -4.23 22.03 -2.77
CA SER A 72 -5.44 21.60 -2.08
C SER A 72 -5.65 20.09 -2.15
N GLU A 73 -5.38 19.49 -3.31
CA GLU A 73 -5.43 18.05 -3.55
C GLU A 73 -4.34 17.32 -2.77
N ILE A 74 -3.11 17.85 -2.77
CA ILE A 74 -2.00 17.30 -2.00
C ILE A 74 -2.34 17.32 -0.50
N LEU A 75 -2.83 18.45 0.02
CA LEU A 75 -3.24 18.56 1.43
C LEU A 75 -4.37 17.60 1.77
N ARG A 76 -5.36 17.46 0.88
CA ARG A 76 -6.45 16.50 1.09
C ARG A 76 -5.94 15.06 1.13
N LEU A 77 -4.98 14.72 0.27
CA LEU A 77 -4.37 13.39 0.25
C LEU A 77 -3.54 13.14 1.51
N GLN A 78 -2.74 14.10 1.95
CA GLN A 78 -2.01 14.06 3.23
C GLN A 78 -2.93 13.78 4.40
N LEU A 79 -4.04 14.53 4.52
CA LEU A 79 -5.01 14.34 5.60
C LEU A 79 -5.67 12.96 5.56
N LYS A 80 -6.10 12.51 4.38
CA LYS A 80 -6.70 11.17 4.23
C LYS A 80 -5.72 10.08 4.64
N VAL A 81 -4.49 10.15 4.16
CA VAL A 81 -3.46 9.16 4.45
C VAL A 81 -3.06 9.18 5.92
N GLY A 82 -2.95 10.37 6.52
CA GLY A 82 -2.70 10.51 7.96
C GLY A 82 -3.75 9.78 8.80
N THR A 83 -5.03 9.93 8.45
CA THR A 83 -6.11 9.17 9.12
C THR A 83 -6.00 7.66 8.86
N ASP A 84 -5.74 7.25 7.62
CA ASP A 84 -5.60 5.82 7.26
C ASP A 84 -4.40 5.13 7.97
N LEU A 85 -3.47 5.90 8.54
CA LEU A 85 -2.29 5.41 9.27
C LEU A 85 -2.46 5.32 10.78
N LEU A 86 -3.52 5.89 11.38
CA LEU A 86 -3.71 5.92 12.84
C LEU A 86 -3.71 4.52 13.47
N ALA A 87 -4.47 3.59 12.87
CA ALA A 87 -4.52 2.19 13.29
C ALA A 87 -3.76 1.27 12.33
N ALA A 88 -2.71 1.74 11.67
CA ALA A 88 -1.97 0.90 10.72
C ALA A 88 -0.81 0.13 11.37
N LEU A 89 -0.33 -0.91 10.68
CA LEU A 89 0.90 -1.63 11.00
C LEU A 89 2.12 -0.95 10.39
N SER A 90 3.22 -0.92 11.14
CA SER A 90 4.57 -0.59 10.66
C SER A 90 5.30 -1.82 10.11
N ASP A 91 4.93 -3.02 10.57
CA ASP A 91 5.41 -4.30 10.06
C ASP A 91 4.33 -5.39 10.12
N LEU A 92 4.32 -6.26 9.11
CA LEU A 92 3.54 -7.49 9.04
C LEU A 92 4.39 -8.55 8.33
N SER A 93 4.67 -9.63 9.03
CA SER A 93 5.46 -10.74 8.51
C SER A 93 4.90 -12.08 8.94
N VAL A 94 5.14 -13.09 8.10
CA VAL A 94 4.91 -14.49 8.42
C VAL A 94 6.26 -15.19 8.20
N GLU A 95 6.77 -15.86 9.23
CA GLU A 95 8.11 -16.43 9.25
C GLU A 95 8.32 -17.39 8.07
N GLY A 96 9.42 -17.21 7.33
CA GLY A 96 9.80 -18.11 6.23
C GLY A 96 9.02 -17.92 4.93
N VAL A 97 8.04 -17.00 4.88
CA VAL A 97 7.25 -16.72 3.67
C VAL A 97 7.33 -15.26 3.25
N THR A 98 7.09 -15.01 1.96
CA THR A 98 7.04 -13.65 1.40
C THR A 98 5.59 -13.28 1.10
N LEU A 99 5.16 -12.10 1.56
CA LEU A 99 3.84 -11.56 1.24
C LEU A 99 3.80 -11.04 -0.20
N SER A 100 2.66 -11.22 -0.85
CA SER A 100 2.34 -10.63 -2.14
C SER A 100 1.04 -9.84 -2.04
N PRO A 101 1.06 -8.52 -2.28
CA PRO A 101 2.24 -7.67 -2.56
C PRO A 101 3.21 -7.57 -1.36
N GLU A 102 4.39 -6.96 -1.57
CA GLU A 102 5.27 -6.59 -0.46
C GLU A 102 4.52 -5.71 0.55
N PHE A 103 4.85 -5.85 1.84
CA PHE A 103 4.14 -5.15 2.90
C PHE A 103 4.17 -3.63 2.70
N ASN A 104 3.00 -3.02 2.91
CA ASN A 104 2.77 -1.59 2.83
C ASN A 104 1.61 -1.27 3.77
N SER A 105 1.81 -0.37 4.72
CA SER A 105 0.83 -0.04 5.76
C SER A 105 -0.55 0.39 5.23
N LEU A 106 -0.66 0.84 3.98
CA LEU A 106 -1.92 1.25 3.32
C LEU A 106 -2.61 0.11 2.55
N VAL A 107 -1.95 -1.04 2.34
CA VAL A 107 -2.54 -2.22 1.70
C VAL A 107 -3.07 -3.17 2.78
N THR A 108 -4.28 -3.68 2.59
CA THR A 108 -4.99 -4.50 3.59
C THR A 108 -5.23 -5.94 3.15
N GLU A 109 -4.78 -6.32 1.96
CA GLU A 109 -4.98 -7.66 1.40
C GLU A 109 -3.65 -8.19 0.89
N TYR A 110 -3.30 -9.39 1.34
CA TYR A 110 -2.06 -10.08 1.01
C TYR A 110 -2.33 -11.56 0.77
N THR A 111 -1.47 -12.17 -0.04
CA THR A 111 -1.37 -13.62 -0.17
C THR A 111 0.05 -14.08 0.15
N ALA A 112 0.17 -15.31 0.62
CA ALA A 112 1.44 -16.01 0.79
C ALA A 112 1.25 -17.50 0.56
N SER A 113 2.34 -18.22 0.32
CA SER A 113 2.33 -19.67 0.16
C SER A 113 3.42 -20.30 1.04
N THR A 114 3.10 -21.44 1.65
CA THR A 114 4.03 -22.19 2.49
C THR A 114 3.94 -23.69 2.21
N THR A 115 5.04 -24.40 2.46
CA THR A 115 5.05 -25.87 2.57
C THR A 115 5.21 -26.34 4.02
N ASP A 116 5.42 -25.40 4.94
CA ASP A 116 5.63 -25.71 6.34
C ASP A 116 4.30 -26.04 7.02
N ASP A 117 4.34 -26.93 8.02
CA ASP A 117 3.17 -27.23 8.84
C ASP A 117 2.80 -26.07 9.77
N SER A 118 3.78 -25.24 10.13
CA SER A 118 3.58 -24.10 11.00
C SER A 118 4.52 -22.95 10.67
N ASN A 119 4.02 -21.71 10.78
CA ASN A 119 4.82 -20.48 10.72
C ASN A 119 4.41 -19.53 11.85
N VAL A 120 5.29 -18.62 12.26
CA VAL A 120 4.98 -17.58 13.23
C VAL A 120 4.49 -16.32 12.52
N ILE A 121 3.38 -15.75 12.98
CA ILE A 121 2.88 -14.45 12.49
C ILE A 121 3.37 -13.37 13.45
N SER A 122 4.02 -12.35 12.90
CA SER A 122 4.52 -11.20 13.66
C SER A 122 4.00 -9.91 13.05
N VAL A 123 3.43 -9.05 13.90
CA VAL A 123 2.94 -7.73 13.50
C VAL A 123 3.41 -6.66 14.47
N THR A 124 3.65 -5.46 13.95
CA THR A 124 4.02 -4.29 14.76
C THR A 124 3.13 -3.12 14.35
N PRO A 125 2.30 -2.57 15.25
CA PRO A 125 1.57 -1.33 14.99
C PRO A 125 2.48 -0.13 14.71
N ILE A 126 1.96 0.91 14.06
CA ILE A 126 2.64 2.22 13.98
C ILE A 126 2.57 2.93 15.33
N SER A 127 1.42 2.85 15.99
CA SER A 127 1.15 3.51 17.27
C SER A 127 1.43 2.57 18.44
N ASP A 128 2.26 3.01 19.39
CA ASP A 128 2.59 2.23 20.60
C ASP A 128 1.39 2.01 21.53
N SER A 129 0.32 2.80 21.39
CA SER A 129 -0.93 2.61 22.14
C SER A 129 -1.93 1.67 21.48
N ALA A 130 -1.67 1.27 20.23
CA ALA A 130 -2.59 0.40 19.50
C ALA A 130 -2.59 -1.03 20.07
N THR A 131 -3.75 -1.67 20.03
CA THR A 131 -3.90 -3.09 20.33
C THR A 131 -4.10 -3.89 19.05
N VAL A 132 -3.60 -5.13 19.03
CA VAL A 132 -3.75 -6.03 17.89
C VAL A 132 -4.42 -7.32 18.31
N GLU A 133 -5.41 -7.74 17.52
CA GLU A 133 -6.01 -9.07 17.58
C GLU A 133 -5.71 -9.80 16.27
N ILE A 134 -5.20 -11.03 16.37
CA ILE A 134 -4.93 -11.90 15.21
C ILE A 134 -5.89 -13.08 15.30
N ASP A 135 -6.72 -13.24 14.28
CA ASP A 135 -7.64 -14.35 14.11
C ASP A 135 -7.17 -15.20 12.91
N VAL A 136 -6.99 -16.51 13.13
CA VAL A 136 -6.67 -17.47 12.08
C VAL A 136 -7.84 -18.43 11.95
N ASP A 137 -8.56 -18.35 10.83
CA ASP A 137 -9.73 -19.17 10.53
C ASP A 137 -10.76 -19.23 11.69
N GLY A 138 -10.96 -18.11 12.40
CA GLY A 138 -11.87 -17.98 13.53
C GLY A 138 -11.26 -18.28 14.90
N ILE A 139 -9.96 -18.57 14.98
CA ILE A 139 -9.24 -18.82 16.24
C ILE A 139 -8.31 -17.64 16.54
N VAL A 140 -8.59 -16.94 17.63
CA VAL A 140 -7.73 -15.83 18.11
C VAL A 140 -6.44 -16.37 18.71
N ILE A 141 -5.32 -15.77 18.32
CA ILE A 141 -3.98 -16.07 18.83
C ILE A 141 -3.24 -14.80 19.26
N ASP A 142 -2.23 -14.97 20.12
CA ASP A 142 -1.33 -13.87 20.48
C ASP A 142 -0.34 -13.58 19.35
N ASN A 143 0.02 -12.31 19.18
CA ASN A 143 1.09 -11.89 18.26
C ASN A 143 2.42 -12.60 18.58
N GLY A 144 3.09 -13.12 17.55
CA GLY A 144 4.31 -13.92 17.70
C GLY A 144 4.07 -15.39 18.04
N SER A 145 2.81 -15.85 18.07
CA SER A 145 2.49 -17.27 18.23
C SER A 145 2.68 -18.04 16.93
N ALA A 146 3.07 -19.31 17.05
CA ALA A 146 3.08 -20.24 15.94
C ALA A 146 1.64 -20.62 15.54
N VAL A 147 1.39 -20.65 14.25
CA VAL A 147 0.12 -21.05 13.64
C VAL A 147 0.32 -22.36 12.91
N THR A 148 -0.55 -23.34 13.14
CA THR A 148 -0.58 -24.60 12.39
C THR A 148 -1.56 -24.48 11.23
N TRP A 149 -1.09 -24.73 10.01
CA TRP A 149 -1.90 -24.55 8.81
C TRP A 149 -2.67 -25.81 8.42
N ALA A 150 -3.95 -25.65 8.07
CA ALA A 150 -4.69 -26.64 7.32
C ALA A 150 -4.20 -26.69 5.86
N THR A 151 -4.31 -27.83 5.20
CA THR A 151 -4.01 -27.93 3.76
C THR A 151 -4.97 -27.06 2.95
N GLY A 152 -4.46 -26.30 1.99
CA GLY A 152 -5.22 -25.32 1.21
C GLY A 152 -5.12 -23.92 1.80
N ASP A 153 -6.16 -23.11 1.57
CA ASP A 153 -6.17 -21.71 1.98
C ASP A 153 -6.54 -21.56 3.46
N ASN A 154 -5.75 -20.77 4.18
CA ASN A 154 -5.98 -20.37 5.56
C ASN A 154 -6.08 -18.85 5.59
N THR A 155 -7.06 -18.31 6.31
CA THR A 155 -7.29 -16.85 6.38
C THR A 155 -6.83 -16.31 7.72
N VAL A 156 -5.87 -15.39 7.67
CA VAL A 156 -5.41 -14.62 8.82
C VAL A 156 -6.04 -13.23 8.74
N LYS A 157 -6.83 -12.86 9.74
CA LYS A 157 -7.39 -11.53 9.90
C LYS A 157 -6.73 -10.84 11.09
N ILE A 158 -6.03 -9.74 10.84
CA ILE A 158 -5.37 -8.93 11.86
C ILE A 158 -6.15 -7.64 12.02
N THR A 159 -6.73 -7.43 13.20
CA THR A 159 -7.45 -6.20 13.55
C THR A 159 -6.56 -5.35 14.45
N VAL A 160 -6.19 -4.17 13.96
CA VAL A 160 -5.47 -3.15 14.71
C VAL A 160 -6.45 -2.09 15.16
N THR A 161 -6.42 -1.75 16.44
CA THR A 161 -7.30 -0.72 17.03
C THR A 161 -6.45 0.31 17.77
N ASP A 162 -6.62 1.59 17.46
CA ASP A 162 -6.03 2.71 18.20
C ASP A 162 -7.12 3.75 18.52
N GLY A 163 -7.51 3.82 19.80
CA GLY A 163 -8.66 4.61 20.23
C GLY A 163 -9.96 4.14 19.55
N ASN A 164 -10.53 4.99 18.69
CA ASN A 164 -11.76 4.70 17.94
C ASN A 164 -11.49 4.24 16.50
N GLU A 165 -10.23 4.27 16.05
CA GLU A 165 -9.86 3.88 14.70
C GLU A 165 -9.54 2.40 14.66
N THR A 166 -10.03 1.73 13.62
CA THR A 166 -9.76 0.31 13.39
C THR A 166 -9.29 0.09 11.97
N LYS A 167 -8.26 -0.73 11.80
CA LYS A 167 -7.81 -1.19 10.48
C LYS A 167 -7.65 -2.70 10.48
N ILE A 168 -8.06 -3.33 9.39
CA ILE A 168 -8.03 -4.78 9.25
C ILE A 168 -7.11 -5.13 8.09
N TYR A 169 -6.15 -6.01 8.35
CA TYR A 169 -5.29 -6.64 7.35
C TYR A 169 -5.70 -8.11 7.20
N THR A 170 -5.79 -8.58 5.97
CA THR A 170 -6.11 -9.97 5.64
C THR A 170 -4.94 -10.59 4.89
N VAL A 171 -4.44 -11.72 5.39
CA VAL A 171 -3.45 -12.55 4.70
C VAL A 171 -4.08 -13.91 4.40
N THR A 172 -4.14 -14.28 3.13
CA THR A 172 -4.48 -15.66 2.73
C THR A 172 -3.20 -16.46 2.56
N VAL A 173 -2.98 -17.44 3.43
CA VAL A 173 -1.82 -18.34 3.39
C VAL A 173 -2.25 -19.68 2.79
N THR A 174 -1.75 -20.00 1.60
CA THR A 174 -2.00 -21.28 0.93
C THR A 174 -0.92 -22.29 1.31
N LYS A 175 -1.29 -23.34 2.03
CA LYS A 175 -0.44 -24.48 2.34
C LYS A 175 -0.55 -25.54 1.24
N SER A 176 0.58 -25.84 0.58
CA SER A 176 0.68 -26.85 -0.50
C SER A 176 1.18 -28.20 0.00
#